data_AF-A0A2E9YCX4-F1
#
_entry.id   AF-A0A2E9YCX4-F1
#
_cell.length_a   1.000
_cell.length_b   1.000
_cell.length_c   1.000
_cell.angle_alpha   90.00
_cell.angle_beta   90.00
_cell.angle_gamma   90.00
#
_symmetry.space_group_name_H-M   'P 1'
#
loop_
_entity.id
_entity.type
_entity.pdbx_description
1 polymer ?
#
loop_
_entity_poly.entity_id
_entity_poly.type
_entity_poly.pdbx_seq_one_letter_code
_entity_poly.pdbx_strand_id
1 'polypeptide(L)'
;MGATEIVFIFLVYLLLFGAKGIPSFARTMGGAVREFRNATDQIQREILSSTDGIKEEVDKVRKAADAADPFNSPPARPKPQASNSPDVASEDEVTDKPNS
;
A
#
# COMPACT_ATOMS: atom_id res chain seq x y z
N MET A 1 -3.74 4.31 40.91
CA MET A 1 -4.26 3.04 40.38
C MET A 1 -3.07 2.16 40.01
N GLY A 2 -2.61 1.34 40.96
CA GLY A 2 -1.35 0.59 40.84
C GLY A 2 -1.54 -0.91 40.86
N ALA A 3 -0.45 -1.66 40.68
CA ALA A 3 -0.43 -3.13 40.75
C ALA A 3 -1.04 -3.66 42.06
N THR A 4 -0.90 -2.91 43.16
CA THR A 4 -1.46 -3.24 44.47
C THR A 4 -2.99 -3.34 44.47
N GLU A 5 -3.69 -2.45 43.76
CA GLU A 5 -5.16 -2.48 43.62
C GLU A 5 -5.62 -3.70 42.84
N ILE A 6 -4.91 -4.01 41.74
CA ILE A 6 -5.16 -5.20 40.94
C ILE A 6 -4.99 -6.48 41.77
N VAL A 7 -3.90 -6.56 42.55
CA VAL A 7 -3.65 -7.70 43.44
C VAL A 7 -4.74 -7.81 44.52
N PHE A 8 -5.20 -6.69 45.09
CA PHE A 8 -6.25 -6.69 46.10
C PHE A 8 -7.60 -7.17 45.54
N ILE A 9 -7.97 -6.71 44.34
CA ILE A 9 -9.18 -7.18 43.64
C ILE A 9 -9.08 -8.67 43.35
N PHE A 10 -7.92 -9.14 42.87
CA PHE A 10 -7.71 -10.57 42.66
C PHE A 10 -7.78 -11.37 43.97
N LEU A 11 -7.28 -10.84 45.08
CA LEU A 11 -7.37 -11.49 46.39
C LEU A 11 -8.84 -11.69 46.80
N VAL A 12 -9.66 -10.65 46.69
CA VAL A 12 -11.10 -10.72 46.98
C VAL A 12 -11.79 -11.69 46.01
N TYR A 13 -11.47 -11.64 44.72
CA TYR A 13 -12.02 -12.56 43.72
C TYR A 13 -11.67 -14.02 44.02
N LEU A 14 -10.44 -14.30 44.44
CA LEU A 14 -9.99 -15.63 44.84
C LEU A 14 -10.63 -16.10 46.16
N LEU A 15 -11.04 -15.20 47.06
CA LEU A 15 -11.83 -15.56 48.24
C LEU A 15 -13.27 -15.97 47.86
N LEU A 16 -13.87 -15.30 46.87
CA LEU A 16 -15.22 -15.58 46.39
C LEU A 16 -15.29 -16.86 45.53
N PHE A 17 -14.34 -17.03 44.60
CA PHE A 17 -14.34 -18.10 43.59
C PHE A 17 -13.29 -19.19 43.83
N GLY A 18 -12.40 -19.00 44.81
CA GLY A 18 -11.29 -19.91 45.11
C GLY A 18 -10.11 -19.78 44.14
N ALA A 19 -8.98 -20.40 44.51
CA ALA A 19 -7.76 -20.49 43.68
C ALA A 19 -8.00 -21.13 42.29
N LYS A 20 -9.10 -21.88 42.14
CA LYS A 20 -9.45 -22.58 40.89
C LYS A 20 -10.25 -21.70 39.91
N GLY A 21 -10.78 -20.56 40.35
CA GLY A 21 -11.63 -19.69 39.53
C GLY A 21 -10.92 -19.12 38.30
N ILE A 22 -9.76 -18.47 38.49
CA ILE A 22 -9.02 -17.84 37.40
C ILE A 22 -8.44 -18.87 36.40
N PRO A 23 -7.75 -19.94 36.84
CA PRO A 23 -7.22 -20.94 35.90
C PRO A 23 -8.33 -21.67 35.12
N SER A 24 -9.49 -21.90 35.74
CA SER A 24 -10.63 -22.53 35.07
C SER A 24 -11.22 -21.61 34.01
N PHE A 25 -11.52 -20.36 34.36
CA PHE A 25 -12.06 -19.36 33.43
C PHE A 25 -11.11 -19.09 32.26
N ALA A 26 -9.80 -18.98 32.53
CA ALA A 26 -8.79 -18.80 31.49
C ALA A 26 -8.73 -19.98 30.51
N ARG A 27 -8.93 -21.22 30.97
CA ARG A 27 -8.97 -22.40 30.09
C ARG A 27 -10.20 -22.40 29.19
N THR A 28 -11.38 -22.10 29.73
CA THR A 28 -12.62 -22.03 28.93
C THR A 28 -12.58 -20.87 27.94
N MET A 29 -12.19 -19.68 28.40
CA MET A 29 -12.09 -18.51 27.53
C MET A 29 -10.95 -18.66 26.51
N GLY A 30 -9.80 -19.23 26.89
CA GLY A 30 -8.70 -19.52 25.97
C GLY A 30 -9.09 -20.53 24.88
N GLY A 31 -9.88 -21.55 25.23
CA GLY A 31 -10.47 -22.47 24.26
C GLY A 31 -11.42 -21.76 23.29
N ALA A 32 -12.34 -20.94 23.81
CA ALA A 32 -13.29 -20.18 23.01
C ALA A 32 -12.62 -19.17 22.06
N VAL A 33 -11.61 -18.43 22.56
CA VAL A 33 -10.84 -17.47 21.76
C VAL A 33 -10.05 -18.18 20.66
N ARG A 34 -9.50 -19.37 20.94
CA ARG A 34 -8.79 -20.17 19.93
C ARG A 34 -9.74 -20.62 18.82
N GLU A 35 -10.92 -21.12 19.18
CA GLU A 35 -11.91 -21.56 18.19
C GLU A 35 -12.43 -20.37 17.37
N PHE A 36 -12.74 -19.25 18.03
CA PHE A 36 -13.17 -18.01 17.37
C PHE A 36 -12.12 -17.49 16.38
N ARG A 37 -10.84 -17.49 16.76
CA ARG A 37 -9.73 -17.14 15.86
C ARG A 37 -9.65 -18.07 14.66
N ASN A 38 -9.70 -19.39 14.88
CA ASN A 38 -9.63 -20.35 13.78
C ASN A 38 -10.78 -20.15 12.77
N ALA A 39 -12.01 -19.99 13.27
CA ALA A 39 -13.18 -19.74 12.43
C ALA A 39 -13.06 -18.41 11.67
N THR A 40 -12.60 -17.35 12.35
CA THR A 40 -12.37 -16.04 11.72
C THR A 40 -11.28 -16.10 10.66
N ASP A 41 -10.17 -16.80 10.93
CA ASP A 41 -9.06 -16.97 9.98
C ASP A 41 -9.50 -17.73 8.73
N GLN A 42 -10.41 -18.69 8.85
CA GLN A 42 -10.96 -19.43 7.72
C GLN A 42 -11.86 -18.54 6.85
N ILE A 43 -12.75 -17.76 7.48
CA ILE A 43 -13.60 -16.78 6.80
C ILE A 43 -12.73 -15.71 6.11
N GLN A 44 -11.72 -15.20 6.80
CA GLN A 44 -10.80 -14.21 6.23
C GLN A 44 -10.08 -14.75 5.00
N ARG A 45 -9.63 -16.02 5.03
CA ARG A 45 -8.97 -16.67 3.90
C ARG A 45 -9.90 -16.82 2.70
N GLU A 46 -11.14 -17.23 2.93
CA GLU A 46 -12.15 -17.42 1.89
C GLU A 46 -12.58 -16.08 1.24
N ILE A 47 -12.71 -15.03 2.05
CA ILE A 47 -12.98 -13.67 1.56
C ILE A 47 -11.80 -13.15 0.74
N LEU A 48 -10.56 -13.28 1.25
CA LEU A 48 -9.36 -12.81 0.55
C LEU A 48 -9.12 -13.58 -0.75
N SER A 49 -9.28 -14.91 -0.74
CA SER A 49 -9.13 -15.72 -1.95
C SER A 49 -10.19 -15.39 -3.00
N SER A 50 -11.42 -15.09 -2.58
CA SER A 50 -12.48 -14.64 -3.49
C SER A 50 -12.23 -13.22 -4.00
N THR A 51 -11.61 -12.37 -3.18
CA THR A 51 -11.31 -10.98 -3.50
C THR A 51 -10.03 -10.83 -4.32
N ASP A 52 -9.06 -11.74 -4.26
CA ASP A 52 -7.84 -11.66 -5.08
C ASP A 52 -8.16 -11.75 -6.58
N GLY A 53 -9.16 -12.55 -6.97
CA GLY A 53 -9.70 -12.54 -8.34
C GLY A 53 -10.33 -11.19 -8.72
N ILE A 54 -11.02 -10.55 -7.78
CA ILE A 54 -11.60 -9.21 -7.97
C ILE A 54 -10.53 -8.12 -7.98
N LYS A 55 -9.47 -8.21 -7.17
CA LYS A 55 -8.35 -7.26 -7.18
C LYS A 55 -7.65 -7.23 -8.53
N GLU A 56 -7.41 -8.40 -9.13
CA GLU A 56 -6.78 -8.46 -10.44
C GLU A 56 -7.66 -7.82 -11.54
N GLU A 57 -8.98 -7.99 -11.43
CA GLU A 57 -9.95 -7.38 -12.34
C GLU A 57 -10.09 -5.86 -12.11
N VAL A 58 -10.13 -5.43 -10.85
CA VAL A 58 -10.15 -4.01 -10.45
C VAL A 58 -8.85 -3.32 -10.86
N ASP A 59 -7.68 -3.95 -10.72
CA ASP A 59 -6.40 -3.38 -11.16
C ASP A 59 -6.34 -3.24 -12.69
N LYS A 60 -6.91 -4.20 -13.45
CA LYS A 60 -7.04 -4.08 -14.92
C LYS A 60 -7.98 -2.94 -15.31
N VAL A 61 -9.14 -2.83 -14.67
CA VAL A 61 -10.11 -1.75 -14.91
C VAL A 61 -9.53 -0.39 -14.54
N ARG A 62 -8.82 -0.30 -13.41
CA ARG A 62 -8.18 0.92 -12.94
C ARG A 62 -7.05 1.36 -13.86
N LYS A 63 -6.20 0.43 -14.31
CA LYS A 63 -5.14 0.71 -15.30
C LYS A 63 -5.70 1.12 -16.66
N ALA A 64 -6.84 0.55 -17.08
CA ALA A 64 -7.55 0.95 -18.29
C ALA A 64 -8.21 2.33 -18.15
N ALA A 65 -8.75 2.65 -16.97
CA ALA A 65 -9.33 3.96 -16.65
C ALA A 65 -8.25 5.05 -16.56
N ASP A 66 -7.11 4.78 -15.90
CA ASP A 66 -5.96 5.68 -15.82
C ASP A 66 -5.37 5.98 -17.21
N ALA A 67 -5.37 5.02 -18.14
CA ALA A 67 -4.95 5.23 -19.53
C ALA A 67 -5.96 6.04 -20.37
N ALA A 68 -7.21 6.11 -19.93
CA ALA A 68 -8.28 6.86 -20.59
C ALA A 68 -8.54 8.23 -19.95
N ASP A 69 -7.89 8.54 -18.81
CA ASP A 69 -8.06 9.81 -18.10
C ASP A 69 -7.13 10.90 -18.69
N PRO A 70 -7.66 11.88 -19.44
CA PRO A 70 -6.84 12.91 -20.11
C PRO A 70 -6.11 13.84 -19.12
N PHE A 71 -6.43 13.76 -17.83
CA PHE A 71 -5.82 14.57 -16.77
C PHE A 71 -4.62 13.92 -16.06
N ASN A 72 -4.31 12.64 -16.31
CA ASN A 72 -3.24 11.90 -15.61
C ASN A 72 -1.99 11.62 -16.48
N SER A 73 -1.80 12.35 -17.59
CA SER A 73 -0.62 12.19 -18.43
C SER A 73 0.64 12.73 -17.74
N PRO A 74 1.78 11.98 -17.71
CA PRO A 74 3.08 12.57 -17.39
C PRO A 74 3.33 13.75 -18.34
N PRO A 75 3.85 14.90 -17.86
CA PRO A 75 3.99 16.09 -18.68
C PRO A 75 4.80 15.75 -19.94
N ALA A 76 4.19 15.97 -21.10
CA ALA A 76 4.81 15.72 -22.40
C ALA A 76 6.11 16.54 -22.48
N ARG A 77 7.26 15.87 -22.36
CA ARG A 77 8.53 16.50 -22.73
C ARG A 77 8.49 16.78 -24.23
N PRO A 78 8.79 18.01 -24.66
CA PRO A 78 8.82 18.33 -26.08
C PRO A 78 9.89 17.46 -26.75
N LYS A 79 9.48 16.70 -27.78
CA LYS A 79 10.43 15.96 -28.64
C LYS A 79 11.31 16.99 -29.36
N PRO A 80 12.65 16.82 -29.40
CA PRO A 80 13.52 17.69 -30.17
C PRO A 80 13.07 17.64 -31.63
N GLN A 81 12.55 18.74 -32.16
CA GLN A 81 12.23 18.84 -33.58
C GLN A 81 13.55 18.80 -34.35
N ALA A 82 13.63 17.86 -35.29
CA ALA A 82 14.69 17.75 -36.27
C ALA A 82 14.81 19.09 -37.02
N SER A 83 15.90 19.81 -36.76
CA SER A 83 16.28 21.01 -37.48
C SER A 83 16.83 20.62 -38.86
N ASN A 84 15.97 20.59 -39.86
CA ASN A 84 16.42 20.70 -41.24
C ASN A 84 16.69 22.18 -41.51
N SER A 85 17.96 22.52 -41.70
CA SER A 85 18.42 23.85 -42.11
C SER A 85 18.57 23.89 -43.63
N PRO A 86 17.85 24.76 -44.35
CA PRO A 86 18.25 25.19 -45.67
C PRO A 86 19.13 26.44 -45.54
N ASP A 87 20.35 26.34 -46.09
CA ASP A 87 21.19 27.42 -46.58
C ASP A 87 20.40 28.63 -47.09
N VAL A 88 20.74 29.86 -46.65
CA VAL A 88 20.86 31.06 -47.50
C VAL A 88 21.67 32.16 -46.78
N ALA A 89 22.63 32.71 -47.53
CA ALA A 89 23.28 34.04 -47.41
C ALA A 89 24.39 34.24 -46.36
N SER A 90 25.62 33.97 -46.80
CA SER A 90 26.76 34.83 -46.47
C SER A 90 27.25 35.48 -47.78
N GLU A 91 26.81 36.71 -48.02
CA GLU A 91 27.50 37.64 -48.92
C GLU A 91 28.26 38.65 -48.06
N ASP A 92 29.38 39.13 -48.62
CA ASP A 92 30.27 40.21 -48.18
C ASP A 92 31.32 39.87 -47.11
N GLU A 93 32.53 39.52 -47.55
CA GLU A 93 33.69 40.42 -47.33
C GLU A 93 34.86 40.11 -48.31
N VAL A 94 35.20 41.12 -49.11
CA VAL A 94 36.36 41.20 -50.01
C VAL A 94 37.61 41.58 -49.20
N THR A 95 38.70 40.81 -49.28
CA THR A 95 40.12 41.31 -49.26
C THR A 95 41.04 40.16 -49.74
N ASP A 96 41.67 40.27 -50.91
CA ASP A 96 42.97 40.89 -51.22
C ASP A 96 44.22 40.12 -50.73
N LYS A 97 44.77 39.20 -51.54
CA LYS A 97 46.06 39.32 -52.28
C LYS A 97 46.72 37.97 -52.63
N PRO A 98 47.59 37.94 -53.69
CA PRO A 98 48.24 36.74 -54.19
C PRO A 98 49.70 36.59 -53.72
N ASN A 99 50.21 35.37 -53.96
CA ASN A 99 51.61 35.00 -54.22
C ASN A 99 52.53 34.68 -53.02
N SER A 100 52.97 33.42 -52.94
CA SER A 100 54.38 32.98 -53.09
C SER A 100 54.43 31.46 -53.26
#